data_AF-A0A1V2AZ13-F1
#
_entry.id   AF-A0A1V2AZ13-F1
#
_cell.length_a   1.000
_cell.length_b   1.000
_cell.length_c   1.000
_cell.angle_alpha   90.00
_cell.angle_beta   90.00
_cell.angle_gamma   90.00
#
_symmetry.space_group_name_H-M   'P 1'
#
loop_
_entity.id
_entity.type
_entity.pdbx_description
1 polymer ?
#
loop_
_entity_poly.entity_id
_entity_poly.type
_entity_poly.pdbx_seq_one_letter_code
_entity_poly.pdbx_strand_id
1 'polypeptide(L)'
;MEYCVKFPEADQLKMICFLLFAYVNMKRSSSHKATDCQLQLSAALQMIAMLKQPVMSLQQANQNLLESHIQKDIIITDRDQTITTLLTKQKLDAQTIVSLEEKNQQHILLIGKLYNVVSEQLNRLQKNKGDLFDYKMLRYQWMQLRKMIYGRRSEKRFITAAPAENKDSVQGRLFDEPADHEGSVQLKDAKKIKGRMVVVAKNADPLPHPGRHALPDHLMRCVIRVDQDVPAGAVKVGTERTERLAVQMMKLYVNVEERDIYIIKADERGKYKQLIAPPASHPIPKSKADITLLVMLLIEKFIYHMPLYRIQQRFKQYSIDLKYNTL
;
A
#
# COMPACT_ATOMS: atom_id res chain seq x y z
N MET A 1 28.57 15.72 -48.33
CA MET A 1 29.58 15.43 -49.37
C MET A 1 28.89 15.65 -50.71
N GLU A 2 29.01 16.85 -51.26
CA GLU A 2 28.46 17.23 -52.56
C GLU A 2 29.18 16.45 -53.67
N TYR A 3 28.48 15.53 -54.34
CA TYR A 3 28.98 14.94 -55.58
C TYR A 3 28.40 15.72 -56.76
N CYS A 4 29.24 16.65 -57.23
CA CYS A 4 29.08 17.46 -58.42
C CYS A 4 29.06 16.53 -59.66
N VAL A 5 27.89 16.37 -60.28
CA VAL A 5 27.74 15.61 -61.54
C VAL A 5 28.16 16.51 -62.70
N LYS A 6 29.43 16.36 -63.13
CA LYS A 6 29.92 16.95 -64.38
C LYS A 6 29.25 16.24 -65.56
N PHE A 7 28.41 16.96 -66.30
CA PHE A 7 27.98 16.60 -67.65
C PHE A 7 29.19 16.62 -68.61
N PRO A 8 29.41 15.60 -69.45
CA PRO A 8 30.30 15.70 -70.59
C PRO A 8 29.47 16.01 -71.85
N GLU A 9 29.16 17.29 -72.07
CA GLU A 9 28.62 17.80 -73.34
C GLU A 9 29.71 18.59 -74.06
N ALA A 10 30.37 17.98 -75.05
CA ALA A 10 31.01 18.67 -76.19
C ALA A 10 31.67 17.68 -77.17
N ASP A 11 32.30 16.62 -76.67
CA ASP A 11 33.19 15.80 -77.51
C ASP A 11 32.48 14.66 -78.26
N GLN A 12 31.35 14.16 -77.76
CA GLN A 12 30.58 13.12 -78.47
C GLN A 12 29.83 13.65 -79.70
N LEU A 13 29.43 14.93 -79.70
CA LEU A 13 28.79 15.58 -80.85
C LEU A 13 29.78 15.85 -81.99
N LYS A 14 31.06 16.10 -81.69
CA LYS A 14 32.12 16.30 -82.71
C LYS A 14 32.47 14.99 -83.44
N MET A 15 32.47 13.86 -82.74
CA MET A 15 32.69 12.54 -83.35
C MET A 15 31.57 12.11 -84.30
N ILE A 16 30.32 12.45 -83.97
CA ILE A 16 29.15 12.12 -84.81
C ILE A 16 29.12 12.99 -86.09
N CYS A 17 29.51 14.27 -86.01
CA CYS A 17 29.63 15.12 -87.20
C CYS A 17 30.75 14.67 -88.16
N PHE A 18 31.88 14.17 -87.66
CA PHE A 18 32.96 13.65 -88.52
C PHE A 18 32.57 12.38 -89.26
N LEU A 19 31.78 11.49 -88.63
CA LEU A 19 31.31 10.25 -89.26
C LEU A 19 30.24 10.52 -90.33
N LEU A 20 29.40 11.54 -90.15
CA LEU A 20 28.41 11.95 -91.16
C LEU A 20 29.07 12.63 -92.38
N PHE A 21 30.17 13.37 -92.19
CA PHE A 21 30.89 14.01 -93.31
C PHE A 21 31.69 13.02 -94.16
N ALA A 22 32.18 11.92 -93.57
CA ALA A 22 32.92 10.90 -94.31
C ALA A 22 32.03 10.11 -95.29
N TYR A 23 30.72 9.99 -95.03
CA TYR A 23 29.79 9.21 -95.85
C TYR A 23 29.44 9.88 -97.19
N VAL A 24 29.61 11.21 -97.30
CA VAL A 24 29.23 11.99 -98.49
C VAL A 24 30.28 11.90 -99.61
N ASN A 25 31.53 11.51 -99.31
CA ASN A 25 32.66 11.60 -100.25
C ASN A 25 33.23 10.26 -100.77
N MET A 26 32.50 9.14 -100.67
CA MET A 26 32.95 7.89 -101.30
C MET A 26 32.37 7.71 -102.72
N LYS A 27 33.26 7.71 -103.73
CA LYS A 27 32.97 7.38 -105.13
C LYS A 27 32.24 6.02 -105.26
N ARG A 28 31.14 6.00 -106.03
CA ARG A 28 30.43 4.78 -106.46
C ARG A 28 31.36 3.89 -107.28
N SER A 29 31.75 2.75 -106.71
CA SER A 29 32.33 1.62 -107.45
C SER A 29 31.24 0.60 -107.85
N SER A 30 31.57 -0.29 -108.78
CA SER A 30 30.68 -1.07 -109.64
C SER A 30 29.53 -1.89 -109.00
N SER A 31 28.49 -2.11 -109.82
CA SER A 31 27.17 -2.69 -109.49
C SER A 31 27.17 -4.10 -108.86
N HIS A 32 28.19 -4.93 -109.09
CA HIS A 32 28.25 -6.28 -108.49
C HIS A 32 28.83 -6.29 -107.07
N LYS A 33 29.60 -5.27 -106.66
CA LYS A 33 30.09 -5.15 -105.28
C LYS A 33 29.02 -4.59 -104.33
N ALA A 34 27.99 -3.94 -104.87
CA ALA A 34 26.90 -3.33 -104.11
C ALA A 34 25.92 -4.37 -103.53
N THR A 35 25.64 -5.46 -104.24
CA THR A 35 24.73 -6.54 -103.77
C THR A 35 25.36 -7.38 -102.66
N ASP A 36 26.65 -7.72 -102.77
CA ASP A 36 27.39 -8.42 -101.72
C ASP A 36 27.58 -7.54 -100.47
N CYS A 37 27.82 -6.23 -100.66
CA CYS A 37 27.85 -5.27 -99.55
C CYS A 37 26.48 -5.15 -98.84
N GLN A 38 25.37 -5.17 -99.57
CA GLN A 38 24.02 -5.12 -98.97
C GLN A 38 23.69 -6.41 -98.20
N LEU A 39 24.08 -7.57 -98.71
CA LEU A 39 23.95 -8.85 -98.00
C LEU A 39 24.79 -8.86 -96.72
N GLN A 40 26.05 -8.42 -96.79
CA GLN A 40 26.91 -8.28 -95.61
C GLN A 40 26.37 -7.26 -94.60
N LEU A 41 25.80 -6.14 -95.06
CA LEU A 41 25.16 -5.15 -94.21
C LEU A 41 23.92 -5.74 -93.52
N SER A 42 23.09 -6.50 -94.24
CA SER A 42 21.91 -7.16 -93.67
C SER A 42 22.26 -8.24 -92.64
N ALA A 43 23.32 -9.03 -92.90
CA ALA A 43 23.85 -10.02 -91.97
C ALA A 43 24.47 -9.36 -90.73
N ALA A 44 25.20 -8.26 -90.89
CA ALA A 44 25.74 -7.47 -89.78
C ALA A 44 24.62 -6.84 -88.93
N LEU A 45 23.56 -6.32 -89.56
CA LEU A 45 22.39 -5.80 -88.86
C LEU A 45 21.64 -6.90 -88.09
N GLN A 46 21.53 -8.11 -88.66
CA GLN A 46 20.98 -9.28 -87.96
C GLN A 46 21.83 -9.69 -86.76
N MET A 47 23.16 -9.72 -86.88
CA MET A 47 24.06 -9.98 -85.75
C MET A 47 23.95 -8.90 -84.67
N ILE A 48 23.89 -7.63 -85.04
CA ILE A 48 23.70 -6.52 -84.08
C ILE A 48 22.37 -6.66 -83.36
N ALA A 49 21.29 -7.04 -84.07
CA ALA A 49 19.99 -7.29 -83.46
C ALA A 49 20.01 -8.49 -82.49
N MET A 50 20.68 -9.58 -82.86
CA MET A 50 20.89 -10.74 -81.98
C MET A 50 21.73 -10.41 -80.74
N LEU A 51 22.74 -9.56 -80.85
CA LEU A 51 23.58 -9.12 -79.73
C LEU A 51 22.89 -8.06 -78.86
N LYS A 52 21.94 -7.29 -79.39
CA LYS A 52 21.22 -6.26 -78.64
C LYS A 52 20.27 -6.84 -77.60
N GLN A 53 19.60 -7.95 -77.90
CA GLN A 53 18.69 -8.62 -76.96
C GLN A 53 19.37 -9.06 -75.65
N PRO A 54 20.50 -9.79 -75.66
CA PRO A 54 21.20 -10.19 -74.44
C PRO A 54 21.83 -8.99 -73.71
N VAL A 55 22.25 -7.94 -74.42
CA VAL A 55 22.74 -6.72 -73.77
C VAL A 55 21.63 -6.00 -73.01
N MET A 56 20.43 -5.90 -73.59
CA MET A 56 19.27 -5.31 -72.91
C MET A 56 18.82 -6.13 -71.69
N SER A 57 18.85 -7.47 -71.77
CA SER A 57 18.50 -8.32 -70.63
C SER A 57 19.55 -8.24 -69.51
N LEU A 58 20.84 -8.15 -69.85
CA LEU A 58 21.91 -7.90 -68.88
C LEU A 58 21.78 -6.52 -68.23
N GLN A 59 21.39 -5.50 -68.97
CA GLN A 59 21.12 -4.16 -68.41
C GLN A 59 19.95 -4.19 -67.41
N GLN A 60 18.86 -4.88 -67.74
CA GLN A 60 17.73 -5.08 -66.83
C GLN A 60 18.14 -5.87 -65.58
N ALA A 61 18.93 -6.94 -65.74
CA ALA A 61 19.44 -7.71 -64.60
C ALA A 61 20.31 -6.86 -63.65
N ASN A 62 21.16 -6.00 -64.20
CA ASN A 62 21.98 -5.07 -63.41
C ASN A 62 21.13 -4.01 -62.70
N GLN A 63 20.07 -3.51 -63.33
CA GLN A 63 19.11 -2.59 -62.69
C GLN A 63 18.38 -3.27 -61.53
N ASN A 64 17.88 -4.49 -61.73
CA ASN A 64 17.22 -5.26 -60.67
C ASN A 64 18.17 -5.56 -59.50
N LEU A 65 19.44 -5.86 -59.80
CA LEU A 65 20.47 -6.03 -58.76
C LEU A 65 20.69 -4.75 -57.97
N LEU A 66 20.81 -3.60 -58.66
CA LEU A 66 20.97 -2.29 -58.03
C LEU A 66 19.77 -1.97 -57.11
N GLU A 67 18.54 -2.19 -57.58
CA GLU A 67 17.33 -2.01 -56.78
C GLU A 67 17.33 -2.91 -55.53
N SER A 68 17.73 -4.17 -55.67
CA SER A 68 17.90 -5.09 -54.54
C SER A 68 18.95 -4.57 -53.53
N HIS A 69 20.05 -3.97 -53.99
CA HIS A 69 21.05 -3.37 -53.11
C HIS A 69 20.49 -2.16 -52.35
N ILE A 70 19.77 -1.26 -53.03
CA ILE A 70 19.11 -0.11 -52.40
C ILE A 70 18.12 -0.57 -51.33
N GLN A 71 17.31 -1.60 -51.62
CA GLN A 71 16.38 -2.16 -50.64
C GLN A 71 17.11 -2.72 -49.40
N LYS A 72 18.23 -3.42 -49.59
CA LYS A 72 19.04 -3.91 -48.48
C LYS A 72 19.64 -2.78 -47.66
N ASP A 73 20.12 -1.71 -48.30
CA ASP A 73 20.69 -0.55 -47.62
C ASP A 73 19.62 0.16 -46.77
N ILE A 74 18.40 0.33 -47.28
CA ILE A 74 17.27 0.87 -46.51
C ILE A 74 17.01 0.01 -45.26
N ILE A 75 16.95 -1.31 -45.41
CA ILE A 75 16.74 -2.23 -44.30
C ILE A 75 17.88 -2.16 -43.27
N ILE A 76 19.13 -2.00 -43.71
CA ILE A 76 20.28 -1.83 -42.82
C ILE A 76 20.15 -0.53 -42.04
N THR A 77 19.80 0.58 -42.70
CA THR A 77 19.62 1.87 -42.01
C THR A 77 18.48 1.84 -40.99
N ASP A 78 17.38 1.16 -41.29
CA ASP A 78 16.27 0.97 -40.35
C ASP A 78 16.73 0.14 -39.14
N ARG A 79 17.45 -0.96 -39.37
CA ARG A 79 18.03 -1.75 -38.27
C ARG A 79 18.99 -0.93 -37.42
N ASP A 80 19.85 -0.11 -38.02
CA ASP A 80 20.78 0.74 -37.27
C ASP A 80 20.03 1.78 -36.43
N GLN A 81 18.94 2.35 -36.95
CA GLN A 81 18.04 3.20 -36.17
C GLN A 81 17.42 2.43 -35.00
N THR A 82 16.92 1.21 -35.22
CA THR A 82 16.39 0.40 -34.12
C THR A 82 17.46 0.09 -33.06
N ILE A 83 18.69 -0.26 -33.47
CA ILE A 83 19.80 -0.55 -32.55
C ILE A 83 20.15 0.69 -31.73
N THR A 84 20.26 1.86 -32.35
CA THR A 84 20.56 3.11 -31.63
C THR A 84 19.46 3.44 -30.62
N THR A 85 18.18 3.28 -30.98
CA THR A 85 17.09 3.49 -30.01
C THR A 85 17.15 2.49 -28.85
N LEU A 86 17.44 1.21 -29.10
CA LEU A 86 17.59 0.20 -28.04
C LEU A 86 18.76 0.54 -27.11
N LEU A 87 19.90 0.97 -27.66
CA LEU A 87 21.05 1.39 -26.86
C LEU A 87 20.73 2.61 -25.99
N THR A 88 19.94 3.57 -26.49
CA THR A 88 19.52 4.72 -25.66
C THR A 88 18.62 4.28 -24.50
N LYS A 89 17.69 3.34 -24.75
CA LYS A 89 16.83 2.78 -23.70
C LYS A 89 17.65 2.05 -22.64
N GLN A 90 18.59 1.18 -23.05
CA GLN A 90 19.48 0.48 -22.12
C GLN A 90 20.31 1.43 -21.25
N LYS A 91 20.81 2.55 -21.82
CA LYS A 91 21.51 3.58 -21.04
C LYS A 91 20.61 4.25 -20.02
N LEU A 92 19.37 4.57 -20.40
CA LEU A 92 18.39 5.16 -19.49
C LEU A 92 18.04 4.20 -18.36
N ASP A 93 17.78 2.92 -18.69
CA ASP A 93 17.51 1.88 -17.70
C ASP A 93 18.67 1.73 -16.72
N ALA A 94 19.92 1.69 -17.20
CA ALA A 94 21.11 1.66 -16.34
C ALA A 94 21.18 2.87 -15.39
N GLN A 95 20.88 4.08 -15.87
CA GLN A 95 20.81 5.28 -15.02
C GLN A 95 19.73 5.17 -13.94
N THR A 96 18.56 4.61 -14.27
CA THR A 96 17.49 4.42 -13.29
C THR A 96 17.86 3.39 -12.22
N ILE A 97 18.57 2.33 -12.58
CA ILE A 97 19.07 1.31 -11.64
C ILE A 97 20.05 1.95 -10.65
N VAL A 98 21.02 2.72 -11.13
CA VAL A 98 21.99 3.41 -10.26
C VAL A 98 21.28 4.37 -9.29
N SER A 99 20.32 5.17 -9.75
CA SER A 99 19.55 6.05 -8.88
C SER A 99 18.74 5.27 -7.82
N LEU A 100 18.23 4.09 -8.17
CA LEU A 100 17.53 3.22 -7.23
C LEU A 100 18.47 2.60 -6.20
N GLU A 101 19.67 2.20 -6.60
CA GLU A 101 20.72 1.69 -5.71
C GLU A 101 21.14 2.74 -4.68
N GLU A 102 21.32 4.01 -5.09
CA GLU A 102 21.62 5.11 -4.18
C GLU A 102 20.52 5.31 -3.13
N LYS A 103 19.24 5.28 -3.53
CA LYS A 103 18.11 5.34 -2.60
C LYS A 103 18.12 4.16 -1.63
N ASN A 104 18.39 2.95 -2.12
CA ASN A 104 18.49 1.77 -1.28
C ASN A 104 19.61 1.88 -0.24
N GLN A 105 20.78 2.43 -0.62
CA GLN A 105 21.87 2.70 0.32
C GLN A 105 21.46 3.73 1.39
N GLN A 106 20.74 4.79 1.00
CA GLN A 106 20.21 5.76 1.95
C GLN A 106 19.21 5.11 2.94
N HIS A 107 18.34 4.22 2.46
CA HIS A 107 17.41 3.49 3.31
C HIS A 107 18.13 2.57 4.30
N ILE A 108 19.18 1.85 3.88
CA ILE A 108 19.99 1.00 4.78
C ILE A 108 20.60 1.84 5.90
N LEU A 109 21.15 3.01 5.58
CA LEU A 109 21.74 3.92 6.56
C LEU A 109 20.70 4.48 7.53
N LEU A 110 19.49 4.81 7.04
CA LEU A 110 18.38 5.24 7.87
C LEU A 110 17.93 4.13 8.84
N ILE A 111 17.80 2.89 8.35
CA ILE A 111 17.45 1.73 9.18
C ILE A 111 18.48 1.54 10.30
N GLY A 112 19.77 1.67 10.00
CA GLY A 112 20.83 1.61 11.02
C GLY A 112 20.68 2.70 12.09
N LYS A 113 20.37 3.93 11.69
CA LYS A 113 20.07 5.03 12.63
C LYS A 113 18.86 4.73 13.51
N LEU A 114 17.79 4.19 12.93
CA LEU A 114 16.58 3.80 13.66
C LEU A 114 16.89 2.70 14.69
N TYR A 115 17.69 1.70 14.32
CA TYR A 115 18.10 0.64 15.24
C TYR A 115 18.84 1.19 16.47
N ASN A 116 19.73 2.17 16.26
CA ASN A 116 20.44 2.83 17.37
C ASN A 116 19.48 3.59 18.29
N VAL A 117 18.51 4.31 17.72
CA VAL A 117 17.50 5.02 18.53
C VAL A 117 16.65 4.04 19.33
N VAL A 118 16.22 2.93 18.72
CA VAL A 118 15.43 1.91 19.40
C VAL A 118 16.24 1.25 20.53
N SER A 119 17.51 0.93 20.30
CA SER A 119 18.36 0.32 21.33
C SER A 119 18.60 1.28 22.51
N GLU A 120 18.79 2.57 22.25
CA GLU A 120 18.83 3.60 23.30
C GLU A 120 17.53 3.68 24.10
N GLN A 121 16.38 3.65 23.43
CA GLN A 121 15.08 3.68 24.08
C GLN A 121 14.86 2.46 25.00
N LEU A 122 15.28 1.27 24.56
CA LEU A 122 15.22 0.06 25.38
C LEU A 122 16.08 0.18 26.64
N ASN A 123 17.30 0.72 26.51
CA ASN A 123 18.18 0.96 27.65
C ASN A 123 17.58 1.97 28.64
N ARG A 124 16.95 3.05 28.15
CA ARG A 124 16.24 4.02 29.00
C ARG A 124 15.05 3.38 29.72
N LEU A 125 14.28 2.54 29.05
CA LEU A 125 13.17 1.80 29.66
C LEU A 125 13.65 0.84 30.76
N GLN A 126 14.79 0.17 30.57
CA GLN A 126 15.36 -0.70 31.59
C GLN A 126 15.80 0.09 32.83
N LYS A 127 16.44 1.25 32.65
CA LYS A 127 16.79 2.16 33.75
C LYS A 127 15.54 2.64 34.52
N ASN A 128 14.53 3.12 33.81
CA ASN A 128 13.27 3.57 34.42
C ASN A 128 12.57 2.46 35.22
N LYS A 129 12.65 1.19 34.78
CA LYS A 129 12.13 0.05 35.54
C LYS A 129 12.89 -0.20 36.84
N GLY A 130 14.22 -0.02 36.83
CA GLY A 130 15.07 -0.06 38.01
C GLY A 130 14.71 1.04 39.00
N ASP A 131 14.63 2.29 38.54
CA ASP A 131 14.29 3.44 39.39
C ASP A 131 12.90 3.28 40.03
N LEU A 132 11.93 2.72 39.30
CA LEU A 132 10.60 2.43 39.83
C LEU A 132 10.63 1.35 40.93
N PHE A 133 11.52 0.36 40.82
CA PHE A 133 11.72 -0.64 41.85
C PHE A 133 12.32 0.00 43.12
N ASP A 134 13.37 0.82 42.96
CA ASP A 134 14.02 1.52 44.07
C ASP A 134 13.06 2.48 44.77
N TYR A 135 12.25 3.21 44.01
CA TYR A 135 11.20 4.07 44.56
C TYR A 135 10.17 3.28 45.40
N LYS A 136 9.74 2.10 44.93
CA LYS A 136 8.83 1.23 45.69
C LYS A 136 9.48 0.74 46.97
N MET A 137 10.75 0.36 46.92
CA MET A 137 11.51 -0.10 48.07
C MET A 137 11.67 1.01 49.12
N LEU A 138 12.03 2.22 48.68
CA LEU A 138 12.16 3.40 49.54
C LEU A 138 10.80 3.76 50.18
N ARG A 139 9.72 3.71 49.41
CA ARG A 139 8.36 3.93 49.92
C ARG A 139 7.96 2.91 50.99
N TYR A 140 8.36 1.65 50.82
CA TYR A 140 8.14 0.60 51.82
C TYR A 140 8.93 0.87 53.10
N GLN A 141 10.22 1.19 52.99
CA GLN A 141 11.07 1.56 54.13
C GLN A 141 10.50 2.75 54.90
N TRP A 142 10.08 3.79 54.18
CA TRP A 142 9.43 4.96 54.77
C TRP A 142 8.13 4.60 55.50
N MET A 143 7.31 3.74 54.91
CA MET A 143 6.08 3.27 55.55
C MET A 143 6.37 2.50 56.84
N GLN A 144 7.42 1.68 56.85
CA GLN A 144 7.85 0.94 58.03
C GLN A 144 8.34 1.88 59.14
N LEU A 145 9.16 2.88 58.80
CA LEU A 145 9.60 3.93 59.74
C LEU A 145 8.40 4.71 60.30
N ARG A 146 7.48 5.14 59.43
CA ARG A 146 6.26 5.85 59.85
C ARG A 146 5.41 4.99 60.79
N LYS A 147 5.30 3.68 60.55
CA LYS A 147 4.60 2.73 61.43
C LYS A 147 5.33 2.54 62.77
N MET A 148 6.67 2.61 62.80
CA MET A 148 7.43 2.52 64.05
C MET A 148 7.31 3.78 64.93
N ILE A 149 7.23 4.97 64.32
CA ILE A 149 7.12 6.26 65.02
C ILE A 149 5.68 6.52 65.47
N TYR A 150 4.71 6.33 64.57
CA TYR A 150 3.31 6.75 64.78
C TYR A 150 2.33 5.58 64.90
N GLY A 151 2.77 4.34 64.74
CA GLY A 151 1.92 3.18 64.94
C GLY A 151 1.60 2.97 66.42
N ARG A 152 0.38 2.51 66.70
CA ARG A 152 -0.02 2.11 68.05
C ARG A 152 0.92 0.98 68.51
N ARG A 153 1.83 1.28 69.43
CA ARG A 153 2.63 0.25 70.10
C ARG A 153 1.67 -0.54 70.97
N SER A 154 1.30 -1.75 70.55
CA SER A 154 0.72 -2.71 71.50
C SER A 154 1.85 -3.10 72.43
N GLU A 155 1.94 -2.41 73.56
CA GLU A 155 2.75 -2.80 74.70
C GLU A 155 2.35 -4.22 75.10
N LYS A 156 3.14 -5.18 74.63
CA LYS A 156 3.35 -6.54 75.11
C LYS A 156 4.41 -7.18 74.21
N ARG A 157 5.57 -6.53 74.11
CA ARG A 157 6.79 -7.34 74.06
C ARG A 157 6.92 -7.89 75.46
N PHE A 158 6.52 -9.14 75.62
CA PHE A 158 6.93 -9.93 76.77
C PHE A 158 8.45 -9.83 76.82
N ILE A 159 8.95 -9.04 77.78
CA ILE A 159 10.31 -9.20 78.25
C ILE A 159 10.25 -10.59 78.91
N THR A 160 10.66 -11.61 78.17
CA THR A 160 10.91 -12.93 78.75
C THR A 160 11.91 -12.71 79.88
N ALA A 161 11.47 -13.08 81.09
CA ALA A 161 12.28 -13.19 82.31
C ALA A 161 13.66 -13.80 81.98
N ALA A 162 14.78 -13.43 82.60
CA ALA A 162 15.06 -13.14 84.01
C ALA A 162 16.51 -12.54 84.10
N PRO A 163 17.13 -12.30 85.28
CA PRO A 163 16.68 -12.47 86.66
C PRO A 163 16.81 -11.22 87.54
N ALA A 164 16.37 -11.39 88.78
CA ALA A 164 16.42 -10.45 89.89
C ALA A 164 17.73 -9.67 89.97
N GLU A 165 17.62 -8.35 90.13
CA GLU A 165 18.40 -7.48 91.02
C GLU A 165 18.12 -6.03 90.61
N ASN A 166 17.22 -5.38 91.36
CA ASN A 166 17.18 -3.93 91.64
C ASN A 166 15.75 -3.57 92.07
N LYS A 167 15.52 -3.69 93.39
CA LYS A 167 14.27 -3.32 94.06
C LYS A 167 14.15 -1.81 94.34
N ASP A 168 15.00 -0.95 93.76
CA ASP A 168 15.09 0.46 94.13
C ASP A 168 14.88 1.41 92.95
N SER A 169 13.81 1.23 92.18
CA SER A 169 13.32 2.29 91.28
C SER A 169 11.92 2.74 91.71
N VAL A 170 11.90 3.78 92.54
CA VAL A 170 10.71 4.55 92.96
C VAL A 170 10.06 5.28 91.76
N GLN A 171 10.56 5.10 90.55
CA GLN A 171 10.11 5.79 89.34
C GLN A 171 8.90 5.11 88.65
N GLY A 172 8.42 3.97 89.16
CA GLY A 172 7.29 3.23 88.59
C GLY A 172 5.91 3.54 89.18
N ARG A 173 5.80 4.42 90.18
CA ARG A 173 4.53 4.72 90.91
C ARG A 173 3.94 6.09 90.62
N LEU A 174 4.48 6.84 89.66
CA LEU A 174 4.06 8.23 89.38
C LEU A 174 2.77 8.33 88.53
N PHE A 175 2.18 7.20 88.10
CA PHE A 175 0.95 7.16 87.29
C PHE A 175 -0.18 6.34 87.93
N ASP A 176 -0.08 6.01 89.22
CA ASP A 176 -1.16 5.38 89.99
C ASP A 176 -2.13 6.44 90.58
N GLU A 177 -2.48 7.47 89.79
CA GLU A 177 -3.63 8.33 90.10
C GLU A 177 -4.89 7.73 89.47
N PRO A 178 -6.02 7.63 90.20
CA PRO A 178 -7.27 7.19 89.62
C PRO A 178 -7.70 8.18 88.54
N ALA A 179 -7.80 7.72 87.30
CA ALA A 179 -8.21 8.53 86.17
C ALA A 179 -9.52 9.27 86.45
N ASP A 180 -9.50 10.59 86.31
CA ASP A 180 -10.71 11.42 86.32
C ASP A 180 -11.71 10.91 85.28
N HIS A 181 -12.97 10.86 85.68
CA HIS A 181 -14.09 10.24 84.96
C HIS A 181 -14.49 10.95 83.64
N GLU A 182 -13.70 11.91 83.16
CA GLU A 182 -14.04 12.83 82.07
C GLU A 182 -13.28 12.51 80.77
N GLY A 183 -13.38 11.25 80.31
CA GLY A 183 -12.74 10.86 79.05
C GLY A 183 -13.23 9.54 78.45
N SER A 184 -14.22 8.90 79.05
CA SER A 184 -14.82 7.69 78.47
C SER A 184 -15.90 8.08 77.44
N VAL A 185 -15.48 8.34 76.19
CA VAL A 185 -16.44 8.27 75.08
C VAL A 185 -16.84 6.81 74.93
N GLN A 186 -18.00 6.45 75.48
CA GLN A 186 -18.63 5.19 75.16
C GLN A 186 -18.92 5.18 73.66
N LEU A 187 -18.19 4.34 72.92
CA LEU A 187 -18.48 4.00 71.54
C LEU A 187 -19.88 3.38 71.49
N LYS A 188 -20.90 4.22 71.29
CA LYS A 188 -22.26 3.75 70.98
C LYS A 188 -22.20 3.07 69.61
N ASP A 189 -22.38 1.75 69.65
CA ASP A 189 -22.74 0.84 68.58
C ASP A 189 -21.92 0.95 67.29
N ALA A 190 -20.80 0.21 67.26
CA ALA A 190 -20.18 -0.18 66.01
C ALA A 190 -21.19 -1.02 65.20
N LYS A 191 -21.90 -0.39 64.25
CA LYS A 191 -22.69 -1.11 63.25
C LYS A 191 -21.78 -2.00 62.43
N LYS A 192 -21.79 -3.30 62.74
CA LYS A 192 -21.14 -4.35 61.96
C LYS A 192 -21.73 -4.29 60.55
N ILE A 193 -20.98 -3.76 59.59
CA ILE A 193 -21.36 -3.78 58.17
C ILE A 193 -21.53 -5.26 57.81
N LYS A 194 -22.76 -5.67 57.50
CA LYS A 194 -23.06 -7.04 57.08
C LYS A 194 -22.19 -7.33 55.85
N GLY A 195 -21.29 -8.31 55.98
CA GLY A 195 -20.51 -8.80 54.85
C GLY A 195 -21.46 -9.13 53.71
N ARG A 196 -21.23 -8.56 52.54
CA ARG A 196 -22.04 -8.78 51.35
C ARG A 196 -21.79 -10.23 50.92
N MET A 197 -22.59 -11.18 51.42
CA MET A 197 -22.60 -12.52 50.88
C MET A 197 -23.17 -12.43 49.46
N VAL A 198 -22.28 -12.54 48.47
CA VAL A 198 -22.69 -12.75 47.08
C VAL A 198 -23.22 -14.17 47.02
N VAL A 199 -24.53 -14.33 47.15
CA VAL A 199 -25.21 -15.58 46.84
C VAL A 199 -25.12 -15.74 45.32
N VAL A 200 -24.14 -16.51 44.86
CA VAL A 200 -24.07 -16.93 43.46
C VAL A 200 -25.20 -17.93 43.25
N ALA A 201 -26.34 -17.43 42.75
CA ALA A 201 -27.42 -18.26 42.28
C ALA A 201 -26.87 -19.14 41.14
N LYS A 202 -26.68 -20.44 41.40
CA LYS A 202 -26.01 -21.37 40.47
C LYS A 202 -26.87 -21.73 39.24
N ASN A 203 -28.12 -21.28 39.18
CA ASN A 203 -29.09 -21.66 38.14
C ASN A 203 -29.84 -20.45 37.59
N ALA A 204 -29.13 -19.43 37.09
CA ALA A 204 -29.75 -18.44 36.23
C ALA A 204 -29.50 -18.89 34.78
N ASP A 205 -30.56 -18.99 33.97
CA ASP A 205 -30.42 -19.18 32.53
C ASP A 205 -29.45 -18.12 32.00
N PRO A 206 -28.48 -18.49 31.14
CA PRO A 206 -27.50 -17.54 30.65
C PRO A 206 -28.23 -16.36 30.02
N LEU A 207 -28.08 -15.18 30.62
CA LEU A 207 -28.69 -13.97 30.06
C LEU A 207 -28.21 -13.85 28.60
N PRO A 208 -29.14 -13.60 27.65
CA PRO A 208 -28.75 -13.40 26.27
C PRO A 208 -27.67 -12.33 26.23
N HIS A 209 -26.53 -12.65 25.62
CA HIS A 209 -25.42 -11.71 25.55
C HIS A 209 -25.96 -10.39 24.99
N PRO A 210 -25.75 -9.26 25.70
CA PRO A 210 -26.19 -7.97 25.20
C PRO A 210 -25.45 -7.75 23.88
N GLY A 211 -26.17 -7.95 22.79
CA GLY A 211 -25.64 -7.76 21.45
C GLY A 211 -25.18 -6.32 21.28
N ARG A 212 -24.57 -6.04 20.13
CA ARG A 212 -24.15 -4.68 19.80
C ARG A 212 -25.38 -3.77 19.74
N HIS A 213 -25.35 -2.64 20.43
CA HIS A 213 -26.44 -1.67 20.44
C HIS A 213 -26.83 -1.26 19.02
N ALA A 214 -28.12 -1.29 18.73
CA ALA A 214 -28.67 -0.80 17.46
C ALA A 214 -28.41 0.71 17.33
N LEU A 215 -28.25 1.16 16.09
CA LEU A 215 -28.15 2.59 15.80
C LEU A 215 -29.56 3.21 15.94
N PRO A 216 -29.66 4.48 16.37
CA PRO A 216 -30.96 5.13 16.51
C PRO A 216 -31.72 5.28 15.18
N ASP A 217 -33.05 5.08 15.21
CA ASP A 217 -33.90 5.12 14.01
C ASP A 217 -34.11 6.52 13.42
N HIS A 218 -33.87 7.58 14.20
CA HIS A 218 -34.06 8.96 13.76
C HIS A 218 -33.00 9.46 12.76
N LEU A 219 -31.91 8.70 12.58
CA LEU A 219 -30.85 9.05 11.65
C LEU A 219 -31.25 8.76 10.22
N MET A 220 -30.86 9.64 9.30
CA MET A 220 -31.09 9.44 7.88
C MET A 220 -30.35 8.18 7.40
N ARG A 221 -31.04 7.29 6.70
CA ARG A 221 -30.45 6.06 6.13
C ARG A 221 -30.20 6.24 4.64
N CYS A 222 -28.94 6.20 4.23
CA CYS A 222 -28.54 6.17 2.83
C CYS A 222 -28.34 4.72 2.40
N VAL A 223 -29.23 4.22 1.54
CA VAL A 223 -29.20 2.83 1.08
C VAL A 223 -28.36 2.73 -0.19
N ILE A 224 -27.30 1.93 -0.13
CA ILE A 224 -26.44 1.58 -1.27
C ILE A 224 -26.69 0.11 -1.58
N ARG A 225 -27.26 -0.17 -2.76
CA ARG A 225 -27.44 -1.53 -3.25
C ARG A 225 -26.19 -1.95 -4.00
N VAL A 226 -25.60 -3.06 -3.58
CA VAL A 226 -24.42 -3.62 -4.25
C VAL A 226 -24.91 -4.65 -5.25
N ASP A 227 -24.79 -4.30 -6.53
CA ASP A 227 -25.14 -5.20 -7.62
C ASP A 227 -24.07 -6.29 -7.80
N GLN A 228 -24.52 -7.50 -8.15
CA GLN A 228 -23.65 -8.64 -8.44
C GLN A 228 -24.04 -9.24 -9.78
N ASP A 229 -23.07 -9.81 -10.48
CA ASP A 229 -23.31 -10.58 -11.70
C ASP A 229 -24.08 -11.87 -11.35
N VAL A 230 -25.33 -11.96 -11.80
CA VAL A 230 -26.25 -13.06 -11.46
C VAL A 230 -26.32 -14.04 -12.63
N PRO A 231 -25.92 -15.31 -12.45
CA PRO A 231 -26.05 -16.32 -13.50
C PRO A 231 -27.53 -16.67 -13.74
N ALA A 232 -27.88 -16.97 -15.00
CA ALA A 232 -29.23 -17.33 -15.40
C ALA A 232 -29.75 -18.54 -14.60
N GLY A 233 -30.88 -18.38 -13.90
CA GLY A 233 -31.51 -19.43 -13.08
C GLY A 233 -31.31 -19.30 -11.56
N ALA A 234 -30.65 -18.24 -11.08
CA ALA A 234 -30.54 -17.96 -9.65
C ALA A 234 -31.86 -17.40 -9.07
N VAL A 235 -32.22 -17.83 -7.86
CA VAL A 235 -33.41 -17.36 -7.13
C VAL A 235 -32.96 -16.49 -5.95
N LYS A 236 -33.57 -15.31 -5.80
CA LYS A 236 -33.34 -14.41 -4.65
C LYS A 236 -34.00 -15.00 -3.39
N VAL A 237 -33.21 -15.17 -2.34
CA VAL A 237 -33.66 -15.79 -1.07
C VAL A 237 -33.74 -14.80 0.07
N GLY A 238 -32.89 -13.77 0.08
CA GLY A 238 -32.90 -12.76 1.12
C GLY A 238 -31.99 -11.60 0.79
N THR A 239 -31.90 -10.66 1.73
CA THR A 239 -31.04 -9.48 1.65
C THR A 239 -30.23 -9.36 2.92
N GLU A 240 -28.91 -9.35 2.81
CA GLU A 240 -28.00 -9.05 3.92
C GLU A 240 -27.84 -7.54 4.04
N ARG A 241 -28.19 -6.98 5.20
CA ARG A 241 -28.10 -5.53 5.48
C ARG A 241 -26.95 -5.25 6.42
N THR A 242 -26.02 -4.40 6.00
CA THR A 242 -24.92 -3.92 6.85
C THR A 242 -25.06 -2.43 7.10
N GLU A 243 -25.30 -2.04 8.35
CA GLU A 243 -25.46 -0.64 8.76
C GLU A 243 -24.15 -0.08 9.35
N ARG A 244 -23.70 1.08 8.86
CA ARG A 244 -22.53 1.81 9.37
C ARG A 244 -22.85 3.29 9.60
N LEU A 245 -22.44 3.84 10.73
CA LEU A 245 -22.61 5.25 11.06
C LEU A 245 -21.51 6.09 10.39
N ALA A 246 -21.92 7.01 9.51
CA ALA A 246 -21.06 7.86 8.72
C ALA A 246 -21.24 9.35 9.07
N VAL A 247 -20.22 10.15 8.71
CA VAL A 247 -20.21 11.59 8.93
C VAL A 247 -19.93 12.31 7.62
N GLN A 248 -20.76 13.30 7.31
CA GLN A 248 -20.55 14.21 6.20
C GLN A 248 -20.79 15.63 6.70
N MET A 249 -19.74 16.48 6.71
CA MET A 249 -19.81 17.93 7.01
C MET A 249 -20.92 18.32 8.00
N MET A 250 -20.68 18.06 9.30
CA MET A 250 -21.61 18.29 10.42
C MET A 250 -22.92 17.48 10.44
N LYS A 251 -23.15 16.56 9.50
CA LYS A 251 -24.31 15.68 9.48
C LYS A 251 -23.92 14.23 9.73
N LEU A 252 -24.73 13.55 10.55
CA LEU A 252 -24.61 12.14 10.88
C LEU A 252 -25.71 11.37 10.15
N TYR A 253 -25.32 10.27 9.51
CA TYR A 253 -26.24 9.43 8.76
C TYR A 253 -25.77 7.98 8.81
N VAL A 254 -26.66 7.05 8.50
CA VAL A 254 -26.37 5.62 8.49
C VAL A 254 -26.27 5.16 7.04
N ASN A 255 -25.10 4.68 6.65
CA ASN A 255 -24.89 3.98 5.40
C ASN A 255 -25.38 2.54 5.54
N VAL A 256 -26.38 2.17 4.74
CA VAL A 256 -26.94 0.83 4.70
C VAL A 256 -26.50 0.18 3.39
N GLU A 257 -25.60 -0.79 3.50
CA GLU A 257 -25.17 -1.62 2.37
C GLU A 257 -26.13 -2.82 2.28
N GLU A 258 -26.93 -2.86 1.22
CA GLU A 258 -27.83 -3.97 0.90
C GLU A 258 -27.16 -4.90 -0.12
N ARG A 259 -26.92 -6.15 0.29
CA ARG A 259 -26.39 -7.21 -0.57
C ARG A 259 -27.45 -8.30 -0.72
N ASP A 260 -27.87 -8.54 -1.95
CA ASP A 260 -28.84 -9.60 -2.23
C ASP A 260 -28.17 -10.98 -2.13
N ILE A 261 -28.89 -11.92 -1.53
CA ILE A 261 -28.50 -13.32 -1.39
C ILE A 261 -29.24 -14.13 -2.45
N TYR A 262 -28.49 -14.73 -3.35
CA TYR A 262 -29.01 -15.63 -4.38
C TYR A 262 -28.67 -17.08 -4.06
N ILE A 263 -29.54 -18.00 -4.44
CA ILE A 263 -29.26 -19.42 -4.44
C ILE A 263 -29.34 -19.93 -5.88
N ILE A 264 -28.29 -20.63 -6.30
CA ILE A 264 -28.23 -21.32 -7.59
C ILE A 264 -28.61 -22.78 -7.34
N LYS A 265 -29.59 -23.29 -8.10
CA LYS A 265 -29.92 -24.72 -8.13
C LYS A 265 -28.69 -25.47 -8.67
N ALA A 266 -28.18 -26.44 -7.91
CA ALA A 266 -27.00 -27.18 -8.33
C ALA A 266 -27.36 -28.51 -8.99
N ASP A 267 -26.39 -29.00 -9.76
CA ASP A 267 -26.35 -30.28 -10.48
C ASP A 267 -26.85 -31.50 -9.69
N GLU A 268 -27.05 -32.61 -10.41
CA GLU A 268 -27.65 -33.92 -10.07
C GLU A 268 -27.39 -34.49 -8.66
N ARG A 269 -26.45 -33.94 -7.88
CA ARG A 269 -26.12 -34.28 -6.48
C ARG A 269 -26.81 -33.42 -5.40
N GLY A 270 -27.66 -32.44 -5.78
CA GLY A 270 -28.58 -31.74 -4.86
C GLY A 270 -27.97 -30.74 -3.87
N LYS A 271 -26.75 -30.21 -4.12
CA LYS A 271 -26.07 -29.25 -3.22
C LYS A 271 -26.21 -27.80 -3.67
N TYR A 272 -27.17 -27.05 -3.12
CA TYR A 272 -27.36 -25.61 -3.41
C TYR A 272 -26.10 -24.77 -3.12
N LYS A 273 -25.75 -23.85 -4.02
CA LYS A 273 -24.65 -22.87 -3.82
C LYS A 273 -25.25 -21.49 -3.55
N GLN A 274 -24.88 -20.90 -2.42
CA GLN A 274 -25.23 -19.53 -2.06
C GLN A 274 -24.26 -18.55 -2.73
N LEU A 275 -24.80 -17.56 -3.43
CA LEU A 275 -24.08 -16.47 -4.07
C LEU A 275 -24.43 -15.17 -3.35
N ILE A 276 -23.43 -14.51 -2.79
CA ILE A 276 -23.54 -13.21 -2.13
C ILE A 276 -22.37 -12.35 -2.60
N ALA A 277 -22.61 -11.05 -2.79
CA ALA A 277 -21.54 -10.10 -3.08
C ALA A 277 -20.57 -10.04 -1.88
N PRO A 278 -19.25 -9.94 -2.11
CA PRO A 278 -18.31 -9.71 -1.02
C PRO A 278 -18.66 -8.39 -0.31
N PRO A 279 -18.52 -8.31 1.03
CA PRO A 279 -18.76 -7.07 1.75
C PRO A 279 -17.75 -6.01 1.34
N ALA A 280 -18.15 -4.73 1.35
CA ALA A 280 -17.22 -3.64 1.13
C ALA A 280 -15.99 -3.72 2.07
N SER A 281 -14.80 -3.51 1.48
CA SER A 281 -13.54 -3.51 2.23
C SER A 281 -13.57 -2.42 3.30
N HIS A 282 -13.30 -2.80 4.55
CA HIS A 282 -13.38 -1.90 5.68
C HIS A 282 -12.22 -2.18 6.65
N PRO A 283 -11.56 -1.13 7.19
CA PRO A 283 -10.34 -1.29 8.00
C PRO A 283 -10.54 -2.10 9.28
N ILE A 284 -11.73 -2.01 9.90
CA ILE A 284 -12.08 -2.74 11.13
C ILE A 284 -13.21 -3.75 10.85
N PRO A 285 -12.94 -5.07 10.87
CA PRO A 285 -13.95 -6.05 10.54
C PRO A 285 -15.14 -5.99 11.50
N LYS A 286 -16.36 -6.04 10.94
CA LYS A 286 -17.63 -5.98 11.67
C LYS A 286 -17.88 -4.67 12.44
N SER A 287 -17.11 -3.60 12.21
CA SER A 287 -17.36 -2.28 12.81
C SER A 287 -18.74 -1.71 12.43
N LYS A 288 -19.39 -1.01 13.38
CA LYS A 288 -20.57 -0.16 13.09
C LYS A 288 -20.18 1.28 12.75
N ALA A 289 -18.93 1.66 12.93
CA ALA A 289 -18.39 2.95 12.53
C ALA A 289 -17.96 2.88 11.05
N ASP A 290 -18.39 3.86 10.26
CA ASP A 290 -17.91 4.02 8.90
C ASP A 290 -16.49 4.65 8.87
N ILE A 291 -15.82 4.57 7.73
CA ILE A 291 -14.47 5.11 7.53
C ILE A 291 -14.46 6.62 7.81
N THR A 292 -15.50 7.33 7.37
CA THR A 292 -15.66 8.77 7.60
C THR A 292 -15.70 9.13 9.08
N LEU A 293 -16.43 8.35 9.88
CA LEU A 293 -16.50 8.52 11.33
C LEU A 293 -15.15 8.22 11.99
N LEU A 294 -14.48 7.13 11.58
CA LEU A 294 -13.16 6.76 12.12
C LEU A 294 -12.13 7.86 11.87
N VAL A 295 -12.09 8.42 10.66
CA VAL A 295 -11.18 9.52 10.30
C VAL A 295 -11.47 10.76 11.16
N MET A 296 -12.74 11.12 11.36
CA MET A 296 -13.10 12.23 12.24
C MET A 296 -12.62 11.99 13.69
N LEU A 297 -12.81 10.79 14.23
CA LEU A 297 -12.36 10.44 15.57
C LEU A 297 -10.84 10.53 15.73
N LEU A 298 -10.09 10.09 14.72
CA LEU A 298 -8.63 10.19 14.70
C LEU A 298 -8.19 11.65 14.68
N ILE A 299 -8.78 12.46 13.80
CA ILE A 299 -8.50 13.91 13.72
C ILE A 299 -8.78 14.57 15.06
N GLU A 300 -9.94 14.31 15.67
CA GLU A 300 -10.30 14.91 16.95
C GLU A 300 -9.37 14.48 18.09
N LYS A 301 -9.01 13.20 18.15
CA LYS A 301 -8.15 12.67 19.20
C LYS A 301 -6.70 13.15 19.06
N PHE A 302 -6.15 13.11 17.84
CA PHE A 302 -4.72 13.31 17.60
C PHE A 302 -4.35 14.72 17.16
N ILE A 303 -5.19 15.39 16.38
CA ILE A 303 -4.91 16.76 15.90
C ILE A 303 -5.46 17.79 16.88
N TYR A 304 -6.73 17.65 17.29
CA TYR A 304 -7.37 18.61 18.18
C TYR A 304 -7.27 18.24 19.68
N HIS A 305 -6.58 17.15 20.00
CA HIS A 305 -6.40 16.65 21.37
C HIS A 305 -7.70 16.53 22.19
N MET A 306 -8.83 16.30 21.50
CA MET A 306 -10.12 16.13 22.16
C MET A 306 -10.17 14.77 22.85
N PRO A 307 -10.48 14.73 24.16
CA PRO A 307 -10.56 13.46 24.87
C PRO A 307 -11.81 12.68 24.43
N LEU A 308 -11.70 11.35 24.36
CA LEU A 308 -12.76 10.47 23.85
C LEU A 308 -14.09 10.63 24.60
N TYR A 309 -14.04 10.83 25.93
CA TYR A 309 -15.25 11.05 26.72
C TYR A 309 -16.01 12.33 26.28
N ARG A 310 -15.28 13.36 25.86
CA ARG A 310 -15.86 14.64 25.42
C ARG A 310 -16.46 14.51 24.03
N ILE A 311 -15.82 13.73 23.16
CA ILE A 311 -16.37 13.35 21.87
C ILE A 311 -17.68 12.57 22.08
N GLN A 312 -17.69 11.58 22.98
CA GLN A 312 -18.91 10.83 23.34
C GLN A 312 -20.01 11.73 23.89
N GLN A 313 -19.68 12.69 24.77
CA GLN A 313 -20.66 13.67 25.27
C GLN A 313 -21.29 14.49 24.14
N ARG A 314 -20.50 14.91 23.15
CA ARG A 314 -21.00 15.63 21.98
C ARG A 314 -21.95 14.76 21.14
N PHE A 315 -21.65 13.48 20.97
CA PHE A 315 -22.57 12.55 20.31
C PHE A 315 -23.86 12.32 21.08
N LYS A 316 -23.80 12.27 22.42
CA LYS A 316 -24.99 12.18 23.26
C LYS A 316 -25.91 13.38 23.11
N GLN A 317 -25.36 14.58 22.86
CA GLN A 317 -26.18 15.77 22.55
C GLN A 317 -26.94 15.62 21.23
N TYR A 318 -26.40 14.87 20.28
CA TYR A 318 -27.09 14.50 19.04
C TYR A 318 -27.98 13.25 19.19
N SER A 319 -28.31 12.84 20.41
CA SER A 319 -29.11 11.63 20.70
C SER A 319 -28.49 10.32 20.22
N ILE A 320 -27.15 10.27 20.08
CA ILE A 320 -26.40 9.08 19.68
C ILE A 320 -25.52 8.63 20.85
N ASP A 321 -25.86 7.50 21.47
CA ASP A 321 -25.06 6.91 22.54
C ASP A 321 -23.98 5.97 21.99
N LEU A 322 -22.80 6.53 21.67
CA LEU A 322 -21.62 5.76 21.29
C LEU A 322 -20.92 5.24 22.53
N LYS A 323 -21.06 3.94 22.81
CA LYS A 323 -20.28 3.28 23.87
C LYS A 323 -18.84 3.07 23.43
N TYR A 324 -17.93 2.99 24.41
CA TYR A 324 -16.51 2.77 24.17
C TYR A 324 -16.23 1.53 23.29
N ASN A 325 -17.02 0.45 23.47
CA ASN A 325 -16.89 -0.79 22.68
C ASN A 325 -17.48 -0.72 21.26
N THR A 326 -18.09 0.41 20.89
CA THR A 326 -18.64 0.65 19.54
C THR A 326 -17.60 1.35 18.64
N LEU A 327 -16.56 1.93 19.24
CA LEU A 327 -15.37 2.50 18.61
C LEU A 327 -14.24 1.46 18.58
#